data_AF-L9UC22-F1
#
_entry.id   AF-L9UC22-F1
#
_cell.length_a   1.000
_cell.length_b   1.000
_cell.length_c   1.000
_cell.angle_alpha   90.00
_cell.angle_beta   90.00
_cell.angle_gamma   90.00
#
_symmetry.space_group_name_H-M   'P 1'
#
loop_
_entity.id
_entity.type
_entity.pdbx_description
1 polymer ?
#
loop_
_entity_poly.entity_id
_entity_poly.type
_entity_poly.pdbx_seq_one_letter_code
_entity_poly.pdbx_strand_id
1 'polypeptide(L)'
;MWKKIGIALMGVWLPITGFATEPVGQSPPQGGSERAAPEIAGSLDDELREWFILRHGNDSNASFVELGDDINIDIAGSVDDEKWDGEEALSISLTVNEGQLINAVVIYSIGASIAPPLFTSEGGEVVVTLTHYDRTSQTVRVAGKIEGALGLQVELGEPPSQEEGIEIDVVFDVEAQKVEF
;
A
#
# COMPACT_ATOMS: atom_id res chain seq x y z
N MET A 1 -30.06 -51.08 -42.44
CA MET A 1 -28.78 -51.16 -43.17
C MET A 1 -27.64 -51.31 -42.16
N TRP A 2 -26.69 -52.21 -42.44
CA TRP A 2 -25.69 -52.77 -41.52
C TRP A 2 -24.48 -51.86 -41.21
N LYS A 3 -23.85 -52.12 -40.05
CA LYS A 3 -22.55 -51.63 -39.55
C LYS A 3 -21.38 -51.87 -40.51
N LYS A 4 -20.30 -51.07 -40.37
CA LYS A 4 -18.91 -51.56 -40.37
C LYS A 4 -17.92 -50.55 -39.75
N ILE A 5 -17.08 -51.10 -38.89
CA ILE A 5 -15.91 -50.51 -38.20
C ILE A 5 -14.70 -50.64 -39.12
N GLY A 6 -13.74 -49.73 -39.02
CA GLY A 6 -12.37 -49.91 -39.55
C GLY A 6 -11.33 -49.34 -38.57
N ILE A 7 -10.52 -50.22 -37.99
CA ILE A 7 -9.28 -49.93 -37.25
C ILE A 7 -8.14 -50.62 -38.03
N ALA A 8 -6.99 -49.94 -38.20
CA ALA A 8 -5.63 -50.49 -38.21
C ALA A 8 -4.65 -49.32 -38.42
N LEU A 9 -3.83 -48.90 -37.44
CA LEU A 9 -2.59 -49.46 -36.86
C LEU A 9 -1.32 -49.34 -37.74
N MET A 10 -0.33 -48.70 -37.10
CA MET A 10 1.12 -48.96 -37.13
C MET A 10 1.96 -48.47 -38.31
N GLY A 11 3.00 -47.71 -37.94
CA GLY A 11 4.18 -47.42 -38.74
C GLY A 11 5.21 -46.66 -37.93
N VAL A 12 5.83 -47.30 -36.94
CA VAL A 12 7.04 -46.80 -36.25
C VAL A 12 8.23 -46.95 -37.19
N TRP A 13 9.02 -45.88 -37.37
CA TRP A 13 10.42 -46.02 -37.76
C TRP A 13 11.26 -44.85 -37.20
N LEU A 14 12.28 -45.19 -36.42
CA LEU A 14 13.41 -44.32 -36.04
C LEU A 14 14.66 -44.85 -36.76
N PRO A 15 15.63 -43.98 -37.09
CA PRO A 15 16.97 -44.23 -36.55
C PRO A 15 17.81 -42.99 -36.14
N ILE A 16 18.44 -43.13 -34.97
CA ILE A 16 19.88 -42.96 -34.63
C ILE A 16 20.62 -41.61 -34.88
N THR A 17 20.97 -40.98 -33.75
CA THR A 17 22.09 -40.06 -33.36
C THR A 17 23.01 -39.39 -34.40
N GLY A 18 23.23 -38.08 -34.19
CA GLY A 18 24.57 -37.47 -34.26
C GLY A 18 24.64 -36.03 -34.75
N PHE A 19 24.96 -35.10 -33.83
CA PHE A 19 25.75 -33.86 -33.95
C PHE A 19 25.10 -32.63 -33.28
N ALA A 20 25.89 -32.04 -32.39
CA ALA A 20 25.57 -30.92 -31.53
C ALA A 20 25.40 -29.62 -32.33
N THR A 21 24.36 -28.87 -31.99
CA THR A 21 24.40 -27.40 -31.91
C THR A 21 23.28 -27.02 -30.95
N GLU A 22 23.62 -26.46 -29.80
CA GLU A 22 22.67 -25.77 -28.93
C GLU A 22 22.14 -24.54 -29.69
N PRO A 23 20.81 -24.34 -29.73
CA PRO A 23 20.27 -23.00 -29.66
C PRO A 23 19.62 -22.86 -28.29
N VAL A 24 20.21 -21.94 -27.53
CA VAL A 24 19.64 -21.24 -26.38
C VAL A 24 18.13 -21.02 -26.59
N GLY A 25 17.34 -21.93 -26.02
CA GLY A 25 15.89 -21.88 -25.99
C GLY A 25 15.47 -21.26 -24.66
N GLN A 26 15.51 -19.94 -24.63
CA GLN A 26 14.73 -19.04 -23.78
C GLN A 26 14.07 -19.70 -22.55
N SER A 27 14.75 -19.61 -21.41
CA SER A 27 14.06 -19.47 -20.14
C SER A 27 13.04 -18.32 -20.28
N PRO A 28 11.82 -18.41 -19.73
CA PRO A 28 10.99 -17.22 -19.56
C PRO A 28 11.83 -16.20 -18.78
N PRO A 29 11.75 -14.90 -19.07
CA PRO A 29 12.41 -13.92 -18.22
C PRO A 29 11.78 -14.03 -16.83
N GLN A 30 12.49 -14.68 -15.90
CA GLN A 30 12.34 -14.40 -14.48
C GLN A 30 12.91 -13.01 -14.29
N GLY A 31 12.02 -12.02 -14.34
CA GLY A 31 12.39 -10.62 -14.35
C GLY A 31 11.21 -9.74 -14.70
N GLY A 32 10.01 -10.08 -14.22
CA GLY A 32 9.07 -9.04 -13.84
C GLY A 32 9.44 -8.69 -12.42
N SER A 33 9.99 -7.50 -12.18
CA SER A 33 9.68 -6.84 -10.93
C SER A 33 8.16 -6.72 -10.94
N GLU A 34 7.45 -7.65 -10.30
CA GLU A 34 6.08 -7.37 -9.90
C GLU A 34 6.19 -6.12 -9.06
N ARG A 35 5.86 -4.97 -9.65
CA ARG A 35 5.71 -3.73 -8.88
C ARG A 35 4.80 -4.07 -7.72
N ALA A 36 5.24 -3.76 -6.51
CA ALA A 36 4.41 -3.93 -5.34
C ALA A 36 3.07 -3.23 -5.60
N ALA A 37 1.95 -3.89 -5.27
CA ALA A 37 0.66 -3.22 -5.37
C ALA A 37 0.62 -2.10 -4.32
N PRO A 38 0.10 -0.91 -4.65
CA PRO A 38 -0.01 0.16 -3.67
C PRO A 38 -0.94 -0.25 -2.55
N GLU A 39 -0.52 -0.03 -1.31
CA GLU A 39 -1.32 -0.33 -0.12
C GLU A 39 -2.33 0.79 0.21
N ILE A 40 -2.15 1.98 -0.36
CA ILE A 40 -3.09 3.09 -0.26
C ILE A 40 -3.39 3.62 -1.66
N ALA A 41 -4.66 3.77 -2.01
CA ALA A 41 -5.06 4.27 -3.32
C ALA A 41 -6.41 5.00 -3.25
N GLY A 42 -6.60 5.98 -4.12
CA GLY A 42 -7.85 6.72 -4.23
C GLY A 42 -7.66 8.06 -4.92
N SER A 43 -8.43 9.06 -4.52
CA SER A 43 -8.33 10.43 -5.02
C SER A 43 -7.94 11.41 -3.92
N LEU A 44 -7.12 12.39 -4.30
CA LEU A 44 -6.78 13.57 -3.52
C LEU A 44 -6.89 14.78 -4.44
N ASP A 45 -7.74 15.75 -4.07
CA ASP A 45 -8.05 16.92 -4.88
C ASP A 45 -8.48 16.55 -6.33
N ASP A 46 -9.45 15.62 -6.44
CA ASP A 46 -9.92 15.02 -7.71
C ASP A 46 -8.86 14.27 -8.56
N GLU A 47 -7.61 14.20 -8.10
CA GLU A 47 -6.54 13.47 -8.78
C GLU A 47 -6.37 12.07 -8.20
N LEU A 48 -6.35 11.06 -9.08
CA LEU A 48 -6.06 9.69 -8.67
C LEU A 48 -4.61 9.56 -8.23
N ARG A 49 -4.40 9.00 -7.05
CA ARG A 49 -3.09 8.81 -6.43
C ARG A 49 -2.98 7.43 -5.79
N GLU A 50 -1.74 6.95 -5.77
CA GLU A 50 -1.33 5.68 -5.20
C GLU A 50 -0.13 5.96 -4.29
N TRP A 51 -0.12 5.34 -3.12
CA TRP A 51 1.00 5.41 -2.19
C TRP A 51 1.42 4.00 -1.76
N PHE A 52 2.73 3.84 -1.62
CA PHE A 52 3.40 2.59 -1.32
C PHE A 52 3.95 2.61 0.10
N ILE A 53 3.81 1.49 0.81
CA ILE A 53 4.42 1.28 2.11
C ILE A 53 5.77 0.61 1.92
N LEU A 54 6.82 1.38 2.14
CA LEU A 54 8.16 0.90 1.92
C LEU A 54 8.62 0.00 3.06
N ARG A 55 9.37 -1.06 2.69
CA ARG A 55 9.91 -2.06 3.60
C ARG A 55 11.38 -2.31 3.27
N HIS A 56 12.24 -2.29 4.27
CA HIS A 56 13.65 -2.65 4.14
C HIS A 56 14.07 -3.57 5.29
N GLY A 57 14.22 -4.87 5.00
CA GLY A 57 14.49 -5.86 6.04
C GLY A 57 13.35 -5.94 7.05
N ASN A 58 13.62 -5.54 8.29
CA ASN A 58 12.65 -5.48 9.39
C ASN A 58 12.14 -4.05 9.66
N ASP A 59 12.49 -3.09 8.81
CA ASP A 59 12.00 -1.72 8.94
C ASP A 59 10.88 -1.49 7.93
N SER A 60 9.82 -0.81 8.36
CA SER A 60 8.70 -0.41 7.51
C SER A 60 8.22 0.99 7.86
N ASN A 61 7.80 1.74 6.84
CA ASN A 61 7.08 3.01 7.03
C ASN A 61 5.66 2.83 7.60
N ALA A 62 5.23 1.59 7.84
CA ALA A 62 4.07 1.29 8.67
C ALA A 62 4.54 0.60 9.95
N SER A 63 4.30 1.25 11.09
CA SER A 63 4.70 0.76 12.39
C SER A 63 3.57 0.87 13.42
N PHE A 64 3.70 0.15 14.53
CA PHE A 64 2.83 0.35 15.68
C PHE A 64 3.57 0.20 17.00
N VAL A 65 3.03 0.86 18.02
CA VAL A 65 3.51 0.83 19.40
C VAL A 65 2.35 0.57 20.35
N GLU A 66 2.65 -0.06 21.49
CA GLU A 66 1.66 -0.39 22.53
C GLU A 66 1.82 0.59 23.70
N LEU A 67 0.78 1.36 24.00
CA LEU A 67 0.76 2.33 25.08
C LEU A 67 -0.39 2.00 26.04
N GLY A 68 -0.11 1.17 27.05
CA GLY A 68 -1.15 0.65 27.93
C GLY A 68 -2.07 -0.30 27.15
N ASP A 69 -3.36 0.02 27.09
CA ASP A 69 -4.35 -0.75 26.33
C ASP A 69 -4.52 -0.23 24.88
N ASP A 70 -3.91 0.93 24.56
CA ASP A 70 -4.01 1.56 23.26
C ASP A 70 -2.91 1.07 22.30
N ILE A 71 -3.29 0.94 21.03
CA ILE A 71 -2.41 0.61 19.93
C ILE A 71 -2.34 1.83 19.01
N ASN A 72 -1.18 2.47 18.98
CA ASN A 72 -0.91 3.56 18.05
C ASN A 72 -0.23 2.98 16.82
N ILE A 73 -0.82 3.21 15.66
CA ILE A 73 -0.35 2.73 14.36
C ILE A 73 -0.02 3.96 13.54
N ASP A 74 1.22 4.04 13.08
CA ASP A 74 1.70 5.12 12.22
C ASP A 74 2.04 4.55 10.85
N ILE A 75 1.40 5.10 9.82
CA ILE A 75 1.52 4.66 8.42
C ILE A 75 1.99 5.86 7.61
N ALA A 76 3.10 5.74 6.90
CA ALA A 76 3.58 6.74 5.96
C ALA A 76 3.66 6.13 4.54
N GLY A 77 2.77 6.59 3.66
CA GLY A 77 2.73 6.23 2.25
C GLY A 77 3.59 7.16 1.41
N SER A 78 4.49 6.58 0.61
CA SER A 78 5.31 7.31 -0.37
C SER A 78 4.69 7.24 -1.76
N VAL A 79 4.72 8.32 -2.54
CA VAL A 79 4.32 8.30 -3.96
C VAL A 79 5.33 7.52 -4.83
N ASP A 80 6.57 7.41 -4.36
CA ASP A 80 7.67 6.69 -5.01
C ASP A 80 7.85 5.32 -4.31
N ASP A 81 7.88 4.23 -5.08
CA ASP A 81 8.01 2.86 -4.60
C ASP A 81 9.44 2.47 -4.19
N GLU A 82 10.41 3.38 -4.37
CA GLU A 82 11.82 3.18 -4.06
C GLU A 82 12.37 4.18 -3.03
N LYS A 83 11.76 5.36 -2.86
CA LYS A 83 12.26 6.44 -1.99
C LYS A 83 11.50 6.61 -0.67
N TRP A 84 12.22 6.43 0.44
CA TRP A 84 11.71 6.65 1.80
C TRP A 84 11.42 8.13 2.11
N ASP A 85 12.32 9.04 1.74
CA ASP A 85 12.14 10.49 1.95
C ASP A 85 11.45 11.12 0.72
N GLY A 86 10.22 10.68 0.43
CA GLY A 86 9.40 11.28 -0.62
C GLY A 86 9.09 12.74 -0.31
N GLU A 87 9.12 13.62 -1.32
CA GLU A 87 8.76 15.03 -1.18
C GLU A 87 7.26 15.24 -0.90
N GLU A 88 6.45 14.22 -1.24
CA GLU A 88 5.01 14.15 -0.99
C GLU A 88 4.71 12.80 -0.32
N ALA A 89 4.14 12.85 0.87
CA ALA A 89 3.81 11.66 1.67
C ALA A 89 2.44 11.82 2.32
N LEU A 90 1.67 10.73 2.32
CA LEU A 90 0.42 10.62 3.06
C LEU A 90 0.68 9.87 4.35
N SER A 91 0.55 10.57 5.48
CA SER A 91 0.71 10.01 6.82
C SER A 91 -0.64 9.79 7.47
N ILE A 92 -0.84 8.61 8.04
CA ILE A 92 -2.05 8.20 8.74
C ILE A 92 -1.63 7.67 10.12
N SER A 93 -2.07 8.36 11.17
CA SER A 93 -1.88 7.92 12.56
C SER A 93 -3.23 7.47 13.11
N LEU A 94 -3.31 6.24 13.58
CA LEU A 94 -4.51 5.62 14.12
C LEU A 94 -4.27 5.22 15.57
N THR A 95 -5.23 5.54 16.44
CA THR A 95 -5.28 4.97 17.80
C THR A 95 -6.45 4.01 17.88
N VAL A 96 -6.13 2.75 18.21
CA VAL A 96 -7.11 1.67 18.33
C VAL A 96 -7.10 1.14 19.76
N ASN A 97 -8.28 0.99 20.35
CA ASN A 97 -8.48 0.39 21.66
C ASN A 97 -9.49 -0.76 21.52
N GLU A 98 -9.15 -1.96 22.01
CA GLU A 98 -10.00 -3.16 21.91
C GLU A 98 -10.55 -3.44 20.48
N GLY A 99 -9.76 -3.10 19.44
CA GLY A 99 -10.14 -3.27 18.04
C GLY A 99 -11.08 -2.19 17.48
N GLN A 100 -11.40 -1.16 18.28
CA GLN A 100 -12.18 0.00 17.87
C GLN A 100 -11.27 1.19 17.61
N LEU A 101 -11.49 1.89 16.48
CA LEU A 101 -10.82 3.15 16.19
C LEU A 101 -11.35 4.23 17.13
N ILE A 102 -10.47 4.82 17.95
CA ILE A 102 -10.83 5.89 18.88
C ILE A 102 -10.32 7.26 18.44
N ASN A 103 -9.25 7.28 17.64
CA ASN A 103 -8.72 8.51 17.06
C ASN A 103 -8.03 8.21 15.72
N ALA A 104 -8.11 9.16 14.79
CA ALA A 104 -7.36 9.12 13.54
C ALA A 104 -6.92 10.52 13.14
N VAL A 105 -5.67 10.64 12.69
CA VAL A 105 -5.10 11.87 12.14
C VAL A 105 -4.52 11.54 10.78
N VAL A 106 -4.86 12.35 9.78
CA VAL A 106 -4.38 12.21 8.41
C VAL A 106 -3.66 13.49 8.03
N ILE A 107 -2.43 13.36 7.53
CA ILE A 107 -1.59 14.48 7.11
C ILE A 107 -1.06 14.19 5.70
N TYR A 108 -1.13 15.19 4.83
CA TYR A 108 -0.47 15.18 3.54
C TYR A 108 0.50 16.36 3.45
N SER A 109 1.80 16.05 3.42
CA SER A 109 2.86 17.08 3.40
C SER A 109 3.17 17.52 1.97
N ILE A 110 3.38 18.82 1.76
CA ILE A 110 3.64 19.40 0.44
C ILE A 110 5.05 19.99 0.36
N GLY A 111 5.95 19.28 -0.30
CA GLY A 111 7.27 19.78 -0.66
C GLY A 111 8.36 19.54 0.38
N ALA A 112 9.60 19.85 -0.01
CA ALA A 112 10.82 19.37 0.66
C ALA A 112 11.42 20.33 1.72
N SER A 113 10.65 21.29 2.25
CA SER A 113 11.18 22.24 3.24
C SER A 113 11.25 21.62 4.65
N ILE A 114 11.95 22.27 5.59
CA ILE A 114 12.06 21.78 6.99
C ILE A 114 10.71 21.86 7.72
N ALA A 115 9.83 22.77 7.31
CA ALA A 115 8.46 22.90 7.80
C ALA A 115 7.56 23.20 6.59
N PRO A 116 7.31 22.20 5.73
CA PRO A 116 6.48 22.40 4.56
C PRO A 116 5.05 22.67 5.00
N PRO A 117 4.28 23.46 4.22
CA PRO A 117 2.84 23.48 4.39
C PRO A 117 2.29 22.05 4.26
N LEU A 118 1.24 21.76 5.00
CA LEU A 118 0.61 20.45 5.01
C LEU A 118 -0.90 20.60 4.96
N PHE A 119 -1.57 19.56 4.47
CA PHE A 119 -2.99 19.38 4.63
C PHE A 119 -3.23 18.41 5.78
N THR A 120 -4.19 18.69 6.67
CA THR A 120 -4.45 17.88 7.85
C THR A 120 -5.94 17.66 8.08
N SER A 121 -6.29 16.50 8.64
CA SER A 121 -7.63 16.22 9.14
C SER A 121 -7.98 17.03 10.39
N GLU A 122 -6.98 17.58 11.09
CA GLU A 122 -7.23 18.44 12.26
C GLU A 122 -8.02 19.68 11.85
N GLY A 123 -9.12 19.95 12.55
CA GLY A 123 -10.02 21.07 12.23
C GLY A 123 -10.80 20.91 10.92
N GLY A 124 -10.58 19.83 10.15
CA GLY A 124 -11.29 19.49 8.93
C GLY A 124 -12.44 18.53 9.13
N GLU A 125 -13.13 18.23 8.04
CA GLU A 125 -14.24 17.28 7.98
C GLU A 125 -13.76 15.98 7.35
N VAL A 126 -12.98 15.19 8.10
CA VAL A 126 -12.49 13.88 7.64
C VAL A 126 -13.09 12.76 8.50
N VAL A 127 -13.57 11.73 7.84
CA VAL A 127 -14.06 10.50 8.46
C VAL A 127 -13.12 9.36 8.09
N VAL A 128 -12.63 8.65 9.11
CA VAL A 128 -11.85 7.41 8.94
C VAL A 128 -12.66 6.24 9.46
N THR A 129 -12.86 5.23 8.62
CA THR A 129 -13.60 4.01 8.97
C THR A 129 -12.72 2.80 8.76
N LEU A 130 -12.57 1.97 9.80
CA LEU A 130 -11.89 0.68 9.67
C LEU A 130 -12.85 -0.39 9.17
N THR A 131 -12.43 -1.12 8.14
CA THR A 131 -13.12 -2.31 7.61
C THR A 131 -12.47 -3.59 8.09
N HIS A 132 -11.19 -3.54 8.48
CA HIS A 132 -10.46 -4.67 9.01
C HIS A 132 -9.46 -4.24 10.07
N TYR A 133 -9.35 -5.05 11.12
CA TYR A 133 -8.31 -4.95 12.14
C TYR A 133 -7.99 -6.37 12.63
N ASP A 134 -6.74 -6.80 12.45
CA ASP A 134 -6.21 -8.05 12.96
C ASP A 134 -4.81 -7.80 13.54
N ARG A 135 -4.48 -8.48 14.64
CA ARG A 135 -3.26 -8.23 15.38
C ARG A 135 -2.61 -9.51 15.87
N THR A 136 -1.29 -9.55 15.73
CA THR A 136 -0.40 -10.52 16.38
C THR A 136 0.50 -9.80 17.40
N SER A 137 1.45 -10.53 17.99
CA SER A 137 2.45 -9.95 18.89
C SER A 137 3.47 -9.06 18.19
N GLN A 138 3.60 -9.14 16.85
CA GLN A 138 4.65 -8.47 16.07
C GLN A 138 4.13 -7.65 14.90
N THR A 139 2.89 -7.90 14.47
CA THR A 139 2.27 -7.23 13.33
C THR A 139 0.85 -6.81 13.65
N VAL A 140 0.41 -5.73 13.00
CA VAL A 140 -1.00 -5.34 12.92
C VAL A 140 -1.35 -5.23 11.44
N ARG A 141 -2.49 -5.78 11.03
CA ARG A 141 -3.09 -5.49 9.73
C ARG A 141 -4.31 -4.62 9.94
N VAL A 142 -4.34 -3.48 9.26
CA VAL A 142 -5.43 -2.53 9.33
C VAL A 142 -5.85 -2.15 7.92
N ALA A 143 -7.15 -2.20 7.67
CA ALA A 143 -7.73 -1.73 6.41
C ALA A 143 -8.92 -0.83 6.67
N GLY A 144 -9.13 0.14 5.79
CA GLY A 144 -10.16 1.14 5.99
C GLY A 144 -10.33 2.09 4.81
N LYS A 145 -11.15 3.11 5.06
CA LYS A 145 -11.45 4.19 4.13
C LYS A 145 -11.32 5.54 4.84
N ILE A 146 -10.78 6.53 4.13
CA ILE A 146 -10.65 7.91 4.56
C ILE A 146 -11.42 8.76 3.55
N GLU A 147 -12.38 9.54 4.00
CA GLU A 147 -13.22 10.40 3.17
C GLU A 147 -13.39 11.77 3.81
N GLY A 148 -13.40 12.84 3.01
CA GLY A 148 -13.75 14.18 3.47
C GLY A 148 -12.85 15.28 2.91
N ALA A 149 -12.61 16.31 3.71
CA ALA A 149 -11.77 17.44 3.33
C ALA A 149 -10.68 17.71 4.37
N LEU A 150 -9.42 17.74 3.91
CA LEU A 150 -8.26 18.14 4.70
C LEU A 150 -8.12 19.67 4.67
N GLY A 151 -7.84 20.29 5.81
CA GLY A 151 -7.57 21.73 5.89
C GLY A 151 -6.10 22.07 5.62
N LEU A 152 -5.83 23.19 4.96
CA LEU A 152 -4.48 23.68 4.70
C LEU A 152 -3.88 24.33 5.95
N GLN A 153 -2.73 23.83 6.41
CA GLN A 153 -1.94 24.43 7.46
C GLN A 153 -0.61 24.91 6.89
N VAL A 154 -0.44 26.24 6.84
CA VAL A 154 0.78 26.88 6.30
C VAL A 154 1.90 26.90 7.33
N GLU A 155 1.57 27.16 8.59
CA GLU A 155 2.53 27.24 9.69
C GLU A 155 2.11 26.36 10.88
N LEU A 156 3.08 25.70 11.50
CA LEU A 156 2.84 24.89 12.70
C LEU A 156 2.34 25.78 13.84
N GLY A 157 1.20 25.40 14.42
CA GLY A 157 0.57 26.12 15.53
C GLY A 157 -0.49 27.12 15.10
N GLU A 158 -0.63 27.41 13.80
CA GLU A 158 -1.82 28.07 13.27
C GLU A 158 -2.93 27.05 12.97
N PRO A 159 -4.22 27.40 13.19
CA PRO A 159 -5.32 26.53 12.80
C PRO A 159 -5.36 26.26 11.29
N PRO A 160 -5.67 25.03 10.85
CA PRO A 160 -5.85 24.73 9.44
C PRO A 160 -7.03 25.49 8.80
N SER A 161 -6.82 26.00 7.59
CA SER A 161 -7.82 26.68 6.76
C SER A 161 -8.70 25.66 6.02
N GLN A 162 -10.01 25.73 6.23
CA GLN A 162 -10.99 24.91 5.51
C GLN A 162 -11.38 25.49 4.14
N GLU A 163 -11.25 26.81 3.97
CA GLU A 163 -11.57 27.48 2.69
C GLU A 163 -10.58 27.10 1.58
N GLU A 164 -9.35 26.78 1.97
CA GLU A 164 -8.27 26.36 1.08
C GLU A 164 -7.97 24.86 1.21
N GLY A 165 -8.90 24.08 1.79
CA GLY A 165 -8.75 22.65 1.96
C GLY A 165 -8.85 21.86 0.65
N ILE A 166 -8.48 20.58 0.71
CA ILE A 166 -8.57 19.64 -0.42
C ILE A 166 -9.40 18.41 -0.06
N GLU A 167 -10.10 17.85 -1.04
CA GLU A 167 -10.88 16.63 -0.86
C GLU A 167 -9.98 15.39 -0.83
N ILE A 168 -10.34 14.41 -0.02
CA ILE A 168 -9.69 13.10 0.07
C ILE A 168 -10.74 11.99 0.04
N ASP A 169 -10.54 10.98 -0.81
CA ASP A 169 -11.27 9.71 -0.80
C ASP A 169 -10.27 8.60 -1.12
N VAL A 170 -9.75 7.93 -0.08
CA VAL A 170 -8.74 6.88 -0.22
C VAL A 170 -9.11 5.64 0.58
N VAL A 171 -8.71 4.48 0.05
CA VAL A 171 -8.76 3.20 0.75
C VAL A 171 -7.34 2.77 1.10
N PHE A 172 -7.19 2.07 2.21
CA PHE A 172 -5.92 1.52 2.65
C PHE A 172 -6.07 0.09 3.16
N ASP A 173 -5.04 -0.73 2.96
CA ASP A 173 -4.88 -2.07 3.55
C ASP A 173 -3.40 -2.30 3.83
N VAL A 174 -3.00 -2.10 5.09
CA VAL A 174 -1.61 -1.99 5.50
C VAL A 174 -1.31 -2.97 6.62
N GLU A 175 -0.18 -3.68 6.49
CA GLU A 175 0.43 -4.41 7.60
C GLU A 175 1.56 -3.59 8.22
N ALA A 176 1.41 -3.17 9.47
CA ALA A 176 2.39 -2.43 10.25
C ALA A 176 3.19 -3.36 11.18
N GLN A 177 4.46 -3.00 11.43
CA GLN A 177 5.38 -3.76 12.26
C GLN A 177 5.56 -3.15 13.64
N LYS A 178 5.75 -3.98 14.67
CA LYS A 178 5.97 -3.50 16.03
C LYS A 178 7.33 -2.81 16.13
N VAL A 179 7.36 -1.64 16.76
CA VAL A 179 8.61 -0.97 17.16
C VAL A 179 8.80 -1.14 18.67
N GLU A 180 10.00 -1.58 19.07
CA GLU A 180 10.42 -1.69 20.48
C GLU A 180 11.43 -0.58 20.81
N PHE A 181 11.27 0.06 21.98
CA PHE A 181 12.17 1.11 22.49
C PHE A 181 12.96 0.63 23.71
#